data_AF-A0A239QTX1-F1
#
_entry.id   AF-A0A239QTX1-F1
#
_cell.length_a   1.000
_cell.length_b   1.000
_cell.length_c   1.000
_cell.angle_alpha   90.00
_cell.angle_beta   90.00
_cell.angle_gamma   90.00
#
_symmetry.space_group_name_H-M   'P 1'
#
loop_
_entity.id
_entity.type
_entity.pdbx_description
1 polymer ?
#
loop_
_entity_poly.entity_id
_entity_poly.type
_entity_poly.pdbx_seq_one_letter_code
_entity_poly.pdbx_strand_id
1 'polypeptide(L)' 'MTTIPQYLTGIELERALACIEKGQHLAGHFPDAEDLAAATRILTGQVTPEEAEIELAEALARVVEKEQAQLRGS' A
#
# COMPACT_ATOMS: atom_id res chain seq x y z
N MET A 1 10.58 18.08 -14.85
CA MET A 1 11.62 17.09 -14.57
C MET A 1 10.90 15.85 -14.09
N THR A 2 10.72 14.84 -14.94
CA THR A 2 10.03 13.60 -14.54
C THR A 2 11.05 12.73 -13.85
N THR A 3 10.95 12.59 -12.53
CA THR A 3 11.79 11.66 -11.76
C THR A 3 11.38 10.24 -12.12
N ILE A 4 12.28 9.46 -12.72
CA ILE A 4 12.05 8.03 -12.91
C ILE A 4 12.11 7.37 -11.53
N PRO A 5 11.07 6.63 -11.10
CA PRO A 5 11.12 5.94 -9.82
C PRO A 5 12.26 4.91 -9.84
N GLN A 6 13.13 4.98 -8.84
CA GLN A 6 14.16 3.98 -8.63
C GLN A 6 13.55 2.80 -7.89
N TYR A 7 13.42 1.67 -8.58
CA TYR A 7 12.95 0.42 -7.98
C TYR A 7 14.08 -0.31 -7.24
N LEU A 8 13.72 -0.99 -6.16
CA LEU A 8 14.65 -1.63 -5.22
C LEU A 8 14.73 -3.14 -5.46
N THR A 9 15.90 -3.72 -5.15
CA THR A 9 16.12 -5.17 -5.18
C THR A 9 17.02 -5.61 -4.03
N GLY A 10 17.02 -6.91 -3.72
CA GLY A 10 17.91 -7.51 -2.72
C GLY A 10 17.88 -6.79 -1.37
N ILE A 11 19.07 -6.43 -0.88
CA ILE A 11 19.23 -5.87 0.47
C ILE A 11 18.61 -4.47 0.63
N GLU A 12 18.46 -3.73 -0.46
CA GLU A 12 17.82 -2.40 -0.43
C GLU A 12 16.32 -2.54 -0.20
N LEU A 13 15.69 -3.52 -0.85
CA LEU A 13 14.28 -3.86 -0.64
C LEU A 13 14.05 -4.35 0.79
N GLU A 14 14.88 -5.28 1.29
CA GLU A 14 14.78 -5.79 2.66
C GLU A 14 14.86 -4.67 3.71
N ARG A 15 15.81 -3.74 3.53
CA ARG A 15 15.97 -2.58 4.42
C ARG A 15 14.78 -1.63 4.34
N ALA A 16 14.23 -1.39 3.15
CA ALA A 16 13.05 -0.55 2.98
C ALA A 16 11.83 -1.17 3.68
N LEU A 17 11.59 -2.47 3.50
CA LEU A 17 10.48 -3.18 4.16
C LEU A 17 10.61 -3.17 5.68
N ALA A 18 11.82 -3.42 6.22
CA ALA A 18 12.06 -3.33 7.66
C ALA A 18 11.80 -1.91 8.22
N CYS A 19 12.17 -0.87 7.47
CA CYS A 19 11.87 0.51 7.84
C CYS A 19 10.37 0.81 7.82
N ILE A 20 9.64 0.32 6.80
CA ILE A 20 8.19 0.48 6.68
C ILE A 20 7.50 -0.22 7.86
N GLU A 21 7.83 -1.48 8.12
CA GLU A 21 7.27 -2.27 9.22
C GLU A 21 7.54 -1.58 10.57
N LYS A 22 8.78 -1.14 10.81
CA LYS A 22 9.12 -0.41 12.04
C LYS A 22 8.36 0.91 12.15
N GLY A 23 8.20 1.65 11.06
CA GLY A 23 7.44 2.90 11.00
C GLY A 23 5.98 2.69 11.40
N GLN A 24 5.34 1.64 10.87
CA GLN A 24 3.97 1.26 11.22
C GLN A 24 3.85 0.87 12.70
N HIS A 25 4.76 0.05 13.21
CA HIS A 25 4.80 -0.30 14.64
C HIS A 25 4.92 0.93 15.55
N LEU A 26 5.74 1.91 15.18
CA LEU A 26 5.87 3.16 15.94
C LEU A 26 4.60 4.02 15.87
N ALA A 27 3.81 3.90 14.80
CA ALA A 27 2.49 4.52 14.68
C ALA A 27 1.38 3.74 15.38
N GLY A 28 1.67 2.57 15.98
CA GLY A 28 0.70 1.71 16.66
C GLY A 28 -0.05 0.75 15.73
N HIS A 29 0.41 0.60 14.49
CA HIS A 29 -0.10 -0.38 13.53
C HIS A 29 0.80 -1.61 13.48
N PHE A 30 0.23 -2.77 13.18
CA PHE A 30 0.94 -4.05 13.12
C PHE A 30 0.63 -4.71 11.78
N PRO A 31 1.31 -4.28 10.69
CA PRO A 31 1.04 -4.79 9.35
C PRO A 31 1.38 -6.28 9.26
N ASP A 32 0.62 -7.02 8.47
CA ASP A 32 0.88 -8.43 8.21
C ASP A 32 1.68 -8.66 6.91
N ALA A 33 1.81 -9.92 6.52
CA ALA A 33 2.56 -10.29 5.33
C ALA A 33 1.91 -9.78 4.02
N GLU A 34 0.58 -9.66 3.97
CA GLU A 34 -0.13 -9.14 2.80
C GLU A 34 0.08 -7.63 2.67
N ASP A 35 0.05 -6.90 3.79
CA ASP A 35 0.36 -5.47 3.83
C ASP A 35 1.78 -5.18 3.29
N LEU A 36 2.76 -5.96 3.73
CA LEU A 36 4.15 -5.83 3.27
C LEU A 36 4.34 -6.33 1.82
N ALA A 37 3.52 -7.25 1.34
CA ALA A 37 3.52 -7.68 -0.06
C ALA A 37 3.04 -6.55 -0.98
N ALA A 38 2.05 -5.75 -0.55
CA ALA A 38 1.62 -4.56 -1.30
C ALA A 38 2.75 -3.52 -1.41
N ALA A 39 3.46 -3.24 -0.31
CA ALA A 39 4.63 -2.36 -0.34
C ALA A 39 5.73 -2.90 -1.26
N THR A 40 5.95 -4.22 -1.27
CA THR A 40 6.93 -4.89 -2.15
C THR A 40 6.62 -4.66 -3.62
N ARG A 41 5.35 -4.76 -4.04
CA ARG A 41 4.94 -4.53 -5.44
C ARG A 41 5.30 -3.13 -5.93
N ILE A 42 5.11 -2.12 -5.08
CA ILE A 42 5.43 -0.72 -5.41
C ILE A 42 6.94 -0.52 -5.46
N LEU A 43 7.66 -0.98 -4.43
CA LEU A 43 9.11 -0.80 -4.33
C LEU A 43 9.88 -1.54 -5.42
N THR A 44 9.36 -2.66 -5.93
CA THR A 44 9.98 -3.43 -7.02
C THR A 44 9.53 -3.00 -8.42
N GLY A 45 8.58 -2.05 -8.51
CA GLY A 45 8.07 -1.55 -9.78
C GLY A 45 7.15 -2.52 -10.51
N GLN A 46 6.64 -3.54 -9.82
CA GLN A 46 5.54 -4.37 -10.33
C GLN A 46 4.24 -3.56 -10.46
N VAL A 47 4.13 -2.47 -9.68
CA VAL A 47 3.05 -1.49 -9.72
C VAL A 47 3.68 -0.10 -9.60
N THR A 48 3.27 0.83 -10.45
CA THR A 48 3.72 2.22 -10.30
C THR A 48 3.03 2.89 -9.11
N PRO A 49 3.61 3.96 -8.53
CA PRO A 49 2.91 4.74 -7.50
C PRO A 49 1.51 5.18 -7.93
N GLU A 50 1.35 5.60 -9.18
CA GLU A 50 0.05 6.03 -9.73
C GLU A 50 -0.95 4.86 -9.82
N GLU A 51 -0.50 3.67 -10.22
CA GLU A 51 -1.35 2.47 -10.24
C GLU A 51 -1.77 2.06 -8.83
N ALA A 52 -0.87 2.16 -7.85
CA ALA A 52 -1.18 1.88 -6.45
C ALA A 52 -2.19 2.88 -5.86
N GLU A 53 -2.11 4.16 -6.22
CA GLU A 53 -3.09 5.17 -5.86
C GLU A 53 -4.48 4.87 -6.44
N ILE A 54 -4.53 4.38 -7.69
CA ILE A 54 -5.78 3.95 -8.33
C ILE A 54 -6.36 2.73 -7.59
N GLU A 55 -5.55 1.70 -7.31
CA GLU A 55 -5.98 0.51 -6.56
C GLU A 55 -6.58 0.90 -5.18
N LEU A 56 -5.94 1.84 -4.48
CA LEU A 56 -6.43 2.37 -3.21
C LEU A 56 -7.75 3.11 -3.34
N ALA A 57 -7.88 4.00 -4.34
CA ALA A 57 -9.10 4.76 -4.58
C ALA A 57 -10.29 3.84 -4.89
N GLU A 58 -10.08 2.79 -5.69
CA GLU A 58 -11.10 1.80 -5.99
C GLU A 58 -11.49 0.97 -4.76
N ALA A 59 -10.52 0.55 -3.95
CA ALA A 59 -10.79 -0.17 -2.70
C ALA A 59 -11.63 0.68 -1.74
N LEU A 60 -11.29 1.97 -1.60
CA LEU A 60 -12.04 2.90 -0.77
C LEU A 60 -13.46 3.12 -1.30
N ALA A 61 -13.64 3.26 -2.62
CA ALA A 61 -14.96 3.41 -3.23
C ALA A 61 -15.88 2.21 -2.91
N ARG A 62 -15.35 0.98 -2.98
CA ARG A 62 -16.10 -0.24 -2.62
C ARG A 62 -16.50 -0.28 -1.15
N VAL A 63 -15.65 0.19 -0.25
CA VAL A 63 -15.99 0.29 1.18
C VAL A 63 -17.11 1.29 1.38
N VAL A 64 -17.00 2.49 0.78
CA VAL A 64 -18.03 3.53 0.87
C VAL A 64 -19.38 3.04 0.35
N GLU A 65 -19.43 2.36 -0.79
CA GLU A 65 -20.67 1.80 -1.32
C GLU A 65 -21.32 0.78 -0.38
N LYS A 66 -20.52 -0.12 0.21
CA LYS A 66 -21.00 -1.12 1.19
C LYS A 66 -21.62 -0.45 2.41
N GLU A 67 -20.92 0.53 3.00
CA GLU A 67 -21.42 1.27 4.16
C GLU A 67 -22.71 2.02 3.84
N GLN A 68 -22.79 2.67 2.67
CA GLN A 68 -24.00 3.37 2.24
C GLN A 68 -25.19 2.43 2.01
N ALA A 69 -24.96 1.24 1.44
CA ALA A 69 -26.01 0.24 1.26
C ALA A 69 -26.53 -0.27 2.60
N GLN A 70 -25.64 -0.47 3.58
CA GLN A 70 -26.00 -0.92 4.92
C GLN A 70 -26.82 0.13 5.69
N LEU A 71 -26.47 1.42 5.56
CA LEU A 71 -27.25 2.52 6.14
C LEU A 71 -28.62 2.72 5.48
N ARG A 72 -28.73 2.48 4.16
CA ARG A 72 -30.01 2.58 3.43
C ARG A 72 -30.95 1.40 3.67
N GLY A 73 -30.42 0.26 4.08
CA GLY A 73 -31.19 -0.96 4.40
C GLY A 73 -31.60 -1.08 5.87
N SER A 74 -31.16 -0.16 6.73
CA SER A 74 -31.51 -0.06 8.16
C SER A 74 -32.60 0.99 8.40
#